data_AF-K2AIB2-F1
#
_entry.id   AF-K2AIB2-F1
#
_cell.length_a   1.000
_cell.length_b   1.000
_cell.length_c   1.000
_cell.angle_alpha   90.00
_cell.angle_beta   90.00
_cell.angle_gamma   90.00
#
_symmetry.space_group_name_H-M   'P 1'
#
loop_
_entity.id
_entity.type
_entity.pdbx_description
1 polymer ?
#
loop_
_entity_poly.entity_id
_entity_poly.type
_entity_poly.pdbx_seq_one_letter_code
_entity_poly.pdbx_strand_id
1 'polypeptide(L)'
;MSDTYFCHPATMFRRNIALQYHGYRQKEAEDFDFFSRIIKGNKTRNIHKVLLHYREHSTNRSKEAAQAIGLSVKTIFLDNFEYYLGTKKQADLFFAFQHDGELSVKDFLTVSKLNKRIIQKILSDYHKSYFSWDVLSCILVVLYLQCCAVVHRWILHVKTIVRPYYQKYFGKKL
;
A
#
# COMPACT_ATOMS: atom_id res chain seq x y z
N MET A 1 -9.02 3.48 -7.12
CA MET A 1 -8.59 2.06 -7.17
C MET A 1 -8.09 1.68 -5.80
N SER A 2 -8.72 0.69 -5.16
CA SER A 2 -8.18 0.03 -3.98
C SER A 2 -7.18 -1.02 -4.45
N ASP A 3 -5.93 -0.61 -4.70
CA ASP A 3 -4.86 -1.52 -5.12
C ASP A 3 -4.35 -2.31 -3.91
N THR A 4 -5.15 -3.27 -3.45
CA THR A 4 -4.73 -4.25 -2.45
C THR A 4 -3.92 -5.35 -3.12
N TYR A 5 -2.98 -5.95 -2.37
CA TYR A 5 -2.13 -7.04 -2.87
C TYR A 5 -2.90 -8.25 -3.41
N PHE A 6 -4.13 -8.45 -2.92
CA PHE A 6 -5.10 -9.39 -3.48
C PHE A 6 -6.30 -8.65 -4.05
N CYS A 7 -6.76 -9.07 -5.22
CA CYS A 7 -8.05 -8.64 -5.76
C CYS A 7 -9.16 -9.35 -4.97
N HIS A 8 -9.84 -8.61 -4.09
CA HIS A 8 -10.83 -9.12 -3.13
C HIS A 8 -11.80 -10.19 -3.69
N PRO A 9 -12.49 -9.95 -4.83
CA PRO A 9 -13.50 -10.89 -5.33
C PRO A 9 -12.94 -12.12 -6.06
N ALA A 10 -11.62 -12.25 -6.20
CA ALA A 10 -10.97 -13.35 -6.93
C ALA A 10 -9.95 -14.12 -6.06
N THR A 11 -10.21 -14.20 -4.75
CA THR A 11 -9.37 -14.95 -3.81
C THR A 11 -9.91 -16.35 -3.55
N MET A 12 -8.99 -17.32 -3.39
CA MET A 12 -9.32 -18.69 -3.00
C MET A 12 -8.32 -19.17 -1.94
N PHE A 13 -8.82 -19.84 -0.92
CA PHE A 13 -8.02 -20.45 0.14
C PHE A 13 -8.67 -21.77 0.59
N ARG A 14 -7.86 -22.67 1.17
CA ARG A 14 -8.37 -23.93 1.71
C ARG A 14 -9.20 -23.68 2.96
N ARG A 15 -10.23 -24.51 3.19
CA ARG A 15 -11.11 -24.40 4.37
C ARG A 15 -10.34 -24.38 5.69
N ASN A 16 -9.33 -25.23 5.84
CA ASN A 16 -8.53 -25.30 7.06
C ASN A 16 -7.78 -24.00 7.36
N ILE A 17 -7.29 -23.29 6.34
CA ILE A 17 -6.68 -21.96 6.50
C ILE A 17 -7.71 -20.97 7.03
N ALA A 18 -8.91 -20.94 6.45
CA ALA A 18 -9.97 -20.03 6.90
C ALA A 18 -10.32 -20.25 8.39
N LEU A 19 -10.43 -21.52 8.80
CA LEU A 19 -10.72 -21.89 10.18
C LEU A 19 -9.57 -21.55 11.13
N GLN A 20 -8.31 -21.82 10.73
CA GLN A 20 -7.12 -21.49 11.51
C GLN A 20 -7.04 -19.99 11.83
N TYR A 21 -7.46 -19.15 10.89
CA TYR A 21 -7.48 -17.70 11.06
C TYR A 21 -8.86 -17.16 11.48
N HIS A 22 -9.80 -18.00 11.92
CA HIS A 22 -11.12 -17.56 12.41
C HIS A 22 -11.93 -16.67 11.43
N GLY A 23 -11.71 -16.81 10.11
CA GLY A 23 -12.44 -16.06 9.08
C GLY A 23 -12.34 -14.54 9.19
N TYR A 24 -13.36 -13.86 8.66
CA TYR A 24 -13.52 -12.41 8.72
C TYR A 24 -13.93 -11.96 10.13
N ARG A 25 -13.33 -10.86 10.58
CA ARG A 25 -13.69 -10.21 11.84
C ARG A 25 -14.69 -9.11 11.54
N GLN A 26 -15.67 -8.92 12.43
CA GLN A 26 -16.67 -7.85 12.34
C GLN A 26 -16.02 -6.48 12.56
N LYS A 27 -15.40 -5.93 11.50
CA LYS A 27 -14.79 -4.60 11.47
C LYS A 27 -14.67 -4.10 10.03
N GLU A 28 -14.47 -2.80 9.86
CA GLU A 28 -14.16 -2.21 8.56
C GLU A 28 -12.88 -2.79 7.96
N ALA A 29 -12.80 -2.86 6.63
CA ALA A 29 -11.68 -3.49 5.91
C ALA A 29 -11.39 -4.93 6.41
N GLU A 30 -12.45 -5.70 6.65
CA GLU A 30 -12.40 -7.08 7.15
C GLU A 30 -11.51 -7.99 6.30
N ASP A 31 -11.49 -7.71 5.00
CA ASP A 31 -10.79 -8.49 4.00
C ASP A 31 -9.29 -8.22 4.02
N PHE A 32 -8.91 -6.96 4.09
CA PHE A 32 -7.54 -6.55 4.23
C PHE A 32 -6.95 -7.11 5.52
N ASP A 33 -7.70 -7.11 6.63
CA ASP A 33 -7.30 -7.77 7.87
C ASP A 33 -7.09 -9.27 7.70
N PHE A 34 -8.09 -9.96 7.14
CA PHE A 34 -8.05 -11.40 6.99
C PHE A 34 -6.89 -11.86 6.10
N PHE A 35 -6.71 -11.22 4.96
CA PHE A 35 -5.60 -11.51 4.05
C PHE A 35 -4.25 -11.19 4.69
N SER A 36 -4.15 -10.08 5.42
CA SER A 36 -2.95 -9.71 6.17
C SER A 36 -2.55 -10.75 7.21
N ARG A 37 -3.52 -11.41 7.85
CA ARG A 37 -3.26 -12.49 8.82
C ARG A 37 -2.79 -13.77 8.12
N ILE A 38 -3.40 -14.13 6.99
CA ILE A 38 -3.04 -15.33 6.23
C ILE A 38 -1.60 -15.24 5.70
N ILE A 39 -1.20 -14.12 5.09
CA ILE A 39 0.11 -13.98 4.44
C ILE A 39 1.29 -14.07 5.41
N LYS A 40 1.06 -13.79 6.71
CA LYS A 40 2.09 -13.86 7.76
C LYS A 40 2.52 -15.29 8.09
N GLY A 41 1.70 -16.28 7.76
CA GLY A 41 1.98 -17.70 8.07
C GLY A 41 1.85 -18.64 6.89
N ASN A 42 1.46 -18.16 5.71
CA ASN A 42 1.20 -19.01 4.55
C ASN A 42 1.77 -18.41 3.28
N LYS A 43 2.24 -19.30 2.40
CA LYS A 43 2.63 -18.91 1.04
C LYS A 43 1.39 -18.62 0.22
N THR A 44 1.39 -17.45 -0.42
CA THR A 44 0.31 -17.00 -1.31
C THR A 44 0.87 -16.71 -2.70
N ARG A 45 0.02 -16.81 -3.73
CA ARG A 45 0.41 -16.51 -5.11
C ARG A 45 -0.76 -15.92 -5.88
N ASN A 46 -0.48 -14.89 -6.66
CA ASN A 46 -1.43 -14.33 -7.61
C ASN A 46 -1.41 -15.13 -8.92
N ILE A 47 -2.58 -15.29 -9.54
CA ILE A 47 -2.73 -15.87 -10.87
C ILE A 47 -2.71 -14.72 -11.87
N HIS A 48 -1.74 -14.70 -12.78
CA HIS A 48 -1.58 -13.66 -13.80
C HIS A 48 -2.57 -13.85 -14.97
N LYS A 49 -3.86 -13.90 -14.65
CA LYS A 49 -4.96 -14.02 -15.61
C LYS A 49 -6.14 -13.19 -15.09
N VAL A 50 -6.88 -12.55 -16.00
CA VAL A 50 -8.15 -11.92 -15.65
C VAL A 50 -9.15 -13.01 -15.28
N LEU A 51 -9.55 -13.06 -14.01
CA LEU A 51 -10.52 -14.05 -13.49
C LEU A 51 -11.93 -13.47 -13.32
N LEU A 52 -12.05 -12.15 -13.19
CA LEU A 52 -13.31 -11.45 -12.96
C LEU A 52 -13.26 -10.05 -13.56
N HIS A 53 -14.39 -9.58 -14.10
CA HIS A 53 -14.63 -8.18 -14.40
C HIS A 53 -15.48 -7.56 -13.29
N TYR A 54 -14.85 -6.73 -12.44
CA TYR A 54 -15.55 -6.04 -11.36
C TYR A 54 -16.21 -4.76 -11.87
N ARG A 55 -17.45 -4.50 -11.44
CA ARG A 55 -18.16 -3.26 -11.79
C ARG A 55 -17.99 -2.24 -10.66
N GLU A 56 -17.22 -1.20 -10.92
CA GLU A 56 -17.06 -0.06 -10.00
C GLU A 56 -18.03 1.06 -10.40
N HIS A 57 -18.84 1.53 -9.45
CA HIS A 57 -19.65 2.74 -9.60
C HIS A 57 -19.14 3.83 -8.66
N SER A 58 -19.32 5.09 -9.05
CA SER A 58 -18.92 6.26 -8.26
C SER A 58 -19.60 6.36 -6.89
N THR A 59 -20.70 5.63 -6.69
CA THR A 59 -21.47 5.55 -5.44
C THR A 59 -21.14 4.31 -4.60
N ASN A 60 -20.26 3.41 -5.06
CA ASN A 60 -19.94 2.17 -4.33
C ASN A 60 -19.22 2.45 -3.00
N ARG A 61 -18.56 3.60 -2.86
CA ARG A 61 -17.90 3.99 -1.62
C ARG A 61 -18.82 4.87 -0.79
N SER A 62 -19.29 4.35 0.35
CA SER A 62 -19.98 5.16 1.34
C SER A 62 -19.03 6.25 1.85
N LYS A 63 -19.43 7.51 1.69
CA LYS A 63 -18.69 8.66 2.24
C LYS A 63 -18.75 8.67 3.77
N GLU A 64 -19.84 8.17 4.35
CA GLU A 64 -20.07 8.12 5.79
C GLU A 64 -19.13 7.11 6.47
N ALA A 65 -18.92 5.95 5.84
CA ALA A 65 -18.01 4.92 6.37
C ALA A 65 -16.53 5.19 6.06
N ALA A 66 -16.21 6.17 5.20
CA ALA A 66 -14.85 6.38 4.69
C ALA A 66 -13.81 6.62 5.79
N GLN A 67 -14.18 7.36 6.85
CA GLN A 67 -13.30 7.63 7.98
C GLN A 67 -13.04 6.36 8.81
N ALA A 68 -14.09 5.60 9.12
CA ALA A 68 -13.98 4.34 9.87
C ALA A 68 -13.13 3.31 9.10
N ILE A 69 -13.33 3.21 7.79
CA ILE A 69 -12.51 2.38 6.89
C ILE A 69 -11.04 2.83 6.93
N GLY A 70 -10.77 4.13 6.79
CA GLY A 70 -9.41 4.67 6.83
C GLY A 70 -8.68 4.38 8.15
N LEU A 71 -9.38 4.49 9.28
CA LEU A 71 -8.83 4.15 10.60
C LEU A 71 -8.51 2.66 10.70
N SER A 72 -9.42 1.78 10.26
CA SER A 72 -9.18 0.34 10.28
C SER A 72 -8.00 -0.07 9.38
N VAL A 73 -7.92 0.49 8.17
CA VAL A 73 -6.80 0.28 7.25
C VAL A 73 -5.48 0.71 7.89
N LYS A 74 -5.45 1.88 8.54
CA LYS A 74 -4.24 2.35 9.24
C LYS A 74 -3.84 1.41 10.38
N THR A 75 -4.79 0.92 11.18
CA THR A 75 -4.50 -0.05 12.25
C THR A 75 -3.93 -1.35 11.70
N ILE A 76 -4.56 -1.92 10.67
CA ILE A 76 -4.08 -3.16 10.02
C ILE A 76 -2.68 -2.94 9.43
N PHE A 77 -2.44 -1.78 8.82
CA PHE A 77 -1.12 -1.41 8.33
C PHE A 77 -0.07 -1.36 9.44
N LEU A 78 -0.37 -0.75 10.59
CA LEU A 78 0.57 -0.68 11.72
C LEU A 78 0.94 -2.08 12.23
N ASP A 79 -0.03 -2.99 12.31
CA ASP A 79 0.20 -4.39 12.72
C ASP A 79 1.04 -5.17 11.69
N ASN A 80 0.88 -4.86 10.40
CA ASN A 80 1.69 -5.43 9.33
C ASN A 80 3.11 -4.86 9.35
N PHE A 81 3.24 -3.55 9.52
CA PHE A 81 4.51 -2.85 9.57
C PHE A 81 5.36 -3.37 10.73
N GLU A 82 4.77 -3.50 11.92
CA GLU A 82 5.42 -4.09 13.09
C GLU A 82 5.84 -5.55 12.84
N TYR A 83 4.99 -6.36 12.20
CA TYR A 83 5.34 -7.74 11.84
C TYR A 83 6.58 -7.83 10.95
N TYR A 84 6.68 -6.98 9.91
CA TYR A 84 7.80 -7.06 8.96
C TYR A 84 9.09 -6.42 9.48
N LEU A 85 9.00 -5.39 10.32
CA LEU A 85 10.15 -4.56 10.71
C LEU A 85 10.53 -4.65 12.19
N GLY A 86 9.68 -5.25 13.02
CA GLY A 86 9.85 -5.38 14.47
C GLY A 86 9.66 -4.07 15.24
N THR A 87 9.14 -3.02 14.60
CA THR A 87 8.94 -1.70 15.22
C THR A 87 7.87 -0.91 14.47
N LYS A 88 7.20 0.01 15.16
CA LYS A 88 6.30 1.02 14.55
C LYS A 88 6.99 2.35 14.25
N LYS A 89 8.31 2.44 14.50
CA LYS A 89 9.09 3.65 14.18
C LYS A 89 9.04 3.91 12.68
N GLN A 90 8.78 5.17 12.28
CA GLN A 90 8.64 5.59 10.87
C GLN A 90 7.44 4.97 10.12
N ALA A 91 6.50 4.34 10.83
CA ALA A 91 5.32 3.76 10.20
C ALA A 91 4.46 4.82 9.49
N ASP A 92 4.25 6.00 10.10
CA ASP A 92 3.49 7.08 9.46
C ASP A 92 4.14 7.60 8.17
N LEU A 93 5.48 7.71 8.17
CA LEU A 93 6.23 8.09 6.97
C LEU A 93 6.03 7.06 5.85
N PHE A 94 6.14 5.77 6.19
CA PHE A 94 5.96 4.71 5.21
C PHE A 94 4.51 4.59 4.75
N PHE A 95 3.55 4.85 5.63
CA PHE A 95 2.13 4.89 5.32
C PHE A 95 1.82 6.00 4.32
N ALA A 96 2.28 7.23 4.58
CA ALA A 96 2.08 8.36 3.65
C ALA A 96 2.65 8.07 2.25
N PHE A 97 3.80 7.40 2.18
CA PHE A 97 4.35 6.96 0.90
C PHE A 97 3.47 5.92 0.19
N GLN A 98 3.04 4.86 0.90
CA GLN A 98 2.30 3.75 0.31
C GLN A 98 0.83 4.09 0.00
N HIS A 99 0.18 4.86 0.88
CA HIS A 99 -1.24 5.18 0.80
C HIS A 99 -1.51 6.49 0.04
N ASP A 100 -0.75 7.54 0.33
CA ASP A 100 -1.00 8.89 -0.22
C ASP A 100 -0.08 9.22 -1.41
N GLY A 101 0.95 8.39 -1.67
CA GLY A 101 1.95 8.67 -2.70
C GLY A 101 2.83 9.88 -2.35
N GLU A 102 2.95 10.21 -1.07
CA GLU A 102 3.68 11.39 -0.60
C GLU A 102 5.06 11.01 -0.06
N LEU A 103 6.12 11.68 -0.57
CA LEU A 103 7.48 11.46 -0.10
C LEU A 103 8.33 12.74 -0.15
N SER A 104 9.06 13.04 0.92
CA SER A 104 10.08 14.10 0.92
C SER A 104 11.38 13.59 0.30
N VAL A 105 12.16 14.48 -0.33
CA VAL A 105 13.51 14.15 -0.81
C VAL A 105 14.41 13.64 0.33
N LYS A 106 14.33 14.25 1.52
CA LYS A 106 15.11 13.85 2.71
C LYS A 106 14.78 12.44 3.20
N ASP A 107 13.55 12.00 2.99
CA ASP A 107 13.04 10.71 3.48
C ASP A 107 13.23 9.57 2.47
N PHE A 108 13.68 9.89 1.26
CA PHE A 108 13.85 8.93 0.17
C PHE A 108 14.68 7.71 0.61
N LEU A 109 15.89 7.96 1.14
CA LEU A 109 16.79 6.91 1.61
C LEU A 109 16.22 6.13 2.79
N THR A 110 15.46 6.78 3.67
CA THR A 110 14.79 6.13 4.79
C THR A 110 13.78 5.11 4.28
N VAL A 111 12.90 5.51 3.37
CA VAL A 111 11.89 4.63 2.79
C VAL A 111 12.55 3.52 1.96
N SER A 112 13.64 3.79 1.24
CA SER A 112 14.37 2.74 0.50
C SER A 112 14.97 1.70 1.43
N LYS A 113 15.50 2.10 2.61
CA LYS A 113 15.98 1.17 3.64
C LYS A 113 14.84 0.33 4.22
N LEU A 114 13.68 0.92 4.48
CA LEU A 114 12.50 0.21 4.97
C LEU A 114 12.03 -0.84 3.94
N ASN A 115 11.89 -0.45 2.67
CA ASN A 115 11.53 -1.37 1.58
C ASN A 115 12.51 -2.54 1.46
N LYS A 116 13.83 -2.27 1.53
CA LYS A 116 14.84 -3.34 1.49
C LYS A 116 14.65 -4.34 2.62
N ARG A 117 14.40 -3.89 3.85
CA ARG A 117 14.17 -4.77 5.00
C ARG A 117 12.90 -5.61 4.84
N ILE A 118 11.82 -5.01 4.36
CA ILE A 118 10.56 -5.74 4.08
C ILE A 118 10.81 -6.82 3.02
N ILE A 119 11.47 -6.48 1.91
CA ILE A 119 11.82 -7.43 0.84
C ILE A 119 12.67 -8.58 1.40
N GLN A 120 13.69 -8.28 2.21
CA GLN A 120 14.53 -9.31 2.83
C GLN A 120 13.74 -10.26 3.73
N LYS A 121 12.82 -9.72 4.55
CA LYS A 121 11.94 -10.54 5.41
C LYS A 121 11.06 -11.45 4.56
N ILE A 122 10.41 -10.91 3.53
CA ILE A 122 9.57 -11.69 2.61
C ILE A 122 10.39 -12.80 1.93
N LEU A 123 11.59 -12.49 1.44
CA LEU A 123 12.44 -13.48 0.79
C LEU A 123 12.87 -14.61 1.73
N SER A 124 13.16 -14.28 2.99
CA SER A 124 13.44 -15.26 4.04
C SER A 124 12.24 -16.19 4.26
N ASP A 125 11.03 -15.63 4.37
CA ASP A 125 9.79 -16.40 4.61
C ASP A 125 9.45 -17.33 3.43
N TYR A 126 9.82 -16.92 2.21
CA TYR A 126 9.60 -17.70 0.99
C TYR A 126 10.78 -18.60 0.62
N HIS A 127 11.89 -18.54 1.36
CA HIS A 127 13.17 -19.22 1.06
C HIS A 127 13.66 -18.96 -0.37
N LYS A 128 13.58 -17.69 -0.82
CA LYS A 128 14.01 -17.26 -2.16
C LYS A 128 15.33 -16.50 -2.09
N SER A 129 16.14 -16.65 -3.15
CA SER A 129 17.37 -15.87 -3.32
C SER A 129 17.05 -14.41 -3.64
N TYR A 130 17.85 -13.50 -3.06
CA TYR A 130 17.80 -12.08 -3.34
C TYR A 130 18.16 -11.72 -4.79
N PHE A 131 19.02 -12.52 -5.43
CA PHE A 131 19.53 -12.24 -6.79
C PHE A 131 18.62 -12.76 -7.92
N SER A 132 17.32 -12.88 -7.65
CA SER A 132 16.36 -13.29 -8.68
C SER A 132 15.87 -12.09 -9.50
N TRP A 133 15.53 -12.33 -10.77
CA TRP A 133 14.92 -11.32 -11.65
C TRP A 133 13.62 -10.74 -11.06
N ASP A 134 12.82 -11.57 -10.39
CA ASP A 134 11.60 -11.14 -9.68
C ASP A 134 11.90 -10.04 -8.65
N VAL A 135 12.99 -10.20 -7.87
CA VAL A 135 13.39 -9.25 -6.83
C VAL A 135 13.91 -7.96 -7.45
N LEU A 136 14.72 -8.06 -8.50
CA LEU A 136 15.22 -6.89 -9.22
C LEU A 136 14.06 -6.08 -9.80
N SER A 137 13.10 -6.74 -10.45
CA SER A 137 11.90 -6.11 -11.00
C SER A 137 11.10 -5.40 -9.90
N CYS A 138 10.88 -6.06 -8.75
CA CYS A 138 10.21 -5.47 -7.60
C CYS A 138 10.93 -4.21 -7.09
N ILE A 139 12.26 -4.27 -6.95
CA ILE A 139 13.07 -3.12 -6.51
C ILE A 139 12.95 -1.95 -7.49
N LEU A 140 13.00 -2.21 -8.79
CA LEU A 140 12.86 -1.17 -9.83
C LEU A 140 11.48 -0.51 -9.78
N VAL A 141 10.41 -1.29 -9.61
CA VAL A 141 9.04 -0.76 -9.46
C VAL A 141 8.94 0.12 -8.21
N VAL A 142 9.47 -0.33 -7.07
CA VAL A 142 9.47 0.46 -5.84
C VAL A 142 10.25 1.77 -6.02
N LEU A 143 11.44 1.72 -6.63
CA LEU A 143 12.24 2.92 -6.92
C LEU A 143 11.51 3.89 -7.84
N TYR A 144 10.86 3.38 -8.90
CA TYR A 144 10.03 4.18 -9.78
C TYR A 144 8.92 4.91 -9.02
N LEU A 145 8.18 4.19 -8.16
CA LEU A 145 7.12 4.77 -7.34
C LEU A 145 7.64 5.84 -6.37
N GLN A 146 8.82 5.62 -5.76
CA GLN A 146 9.46 6.63 -4.90
C GLN A 146 9.82 7.90 -5.67
N CYS A 147 10.37 7.75 -6.88
CA CYS A 147 10.67 8.90 -7.74
C CYS A 147 9.40 9.65 -8.13
N CYS A 148 8.34 8.94 -8.51
CA CYS A 148 7.04 9.53 -8.83
C CYS A 148 6.46 10.30 -7.64
N ALA A 149 6.52 9.74 -6.42
CA ALA A 149 6.03 10.39 -5.20
C ALA A 149 6.77 11.71 -4.92
N VAL A 150 8.09 11.73 -5.06
CA VAL A 150 8.92 12.94 -4.89
C VAL A 150 8.58 13.99 -5.95
N VAL A 151 8.48 13.60 -7.22
CA VAL A 151 8.15 14.50 -8.32
C VAL A 151 6.74 15.08 -8.17
N HIS A 152 5.75 14.25 -7.82
CA HIS A 152 4.38 14.69 -7.57
C HIS A 152 4.35 15.77 -6.49
N ARG A 153 5.03 15.53 -5.36
CA ARG A 153 5.08 16.50 -4.27
C ARG A 153 5.78 17.79 -4.66
N TRP A 154 6.85 17.70 -5.45
CA TRP A 154 7.53 18.87 -6.01
C TRP A 154 6.59 19.68 -6.92
N ILE A 155 5.84 19.02 -7.81
CA ILE A 155 4.84 19.68 -8.67
C ILE A 155 3.76 20.37 -7.84
N LEU A 156 3.24 19.72 -6.78
CA LEU A 156 2.27 20.34 -5.87
C LEU A 156 2.86 21.57 -5.16
N HIS A 157 4.11 21.50 -4.73
CA HIS A 157 4.79 22.62 -4.09
C HIS A 157 4.97 23.80 -5.06
N VAL A 158 5.42 23.55 -6.29
CA VAL A 158 5.52 24.56 -7.35
C VAL A 158 4.17 25.17 -7.65
N LYS A 159 3.11 24.36 -7.81
CA LYS A 159 1.74 24.86 -8.00
C LYS A 159 1.30 25.76 -6.85
N THR A 160 1.60 25.39 -5.61
CA THR A 160 1.23 26.17 -4.43
C THR A 160 1.92 27.53 -4.40
N ILE A 161 3.18 27.59 -4.85
CA ILE A 161 3.93 28.85 -4.97
C ILE A 161 3.39 29.68 -6.14
N VAL A 162 3.20 29.09 -7.32
CA VAL A 162 2.82 29.81 -8.55
C VAL A 162 1.37 30.29 -8.52
N ARG A 163 0.46 29.53 -7.89
CA ARG A 163 -0.97 29.83 -7.84
C ARG A 163 -1.30 31.25 -7.33
N PRO A 164 -0.79 31.73 -6.18
CA PRO A 164 -1.03 33.09 -5.72
C PRO A 164 -0.49 34.16 -6.68
N TYR A 165 0.68 33.94 -7.31
CA TYR A 165 1.20 34.87 -8.32
C TYR A 165 0.33 34.89 -9.57
N TYR A 166 -0.05 33.73 -10.10
CA TYR A 166 -0.92 33.65 -11.27
C TYR A 166 -2.28 34.30 -11.01
N GLN A 167 -2.85 34.09 -9.83
CA GLN A 167 -4.12 34.68 -9.43
C GLN A 167 -4.01 36.21 -9.27
N LYS A 168 -2.85 36.71 -8.80
CA LYS A 168 -2.55 38.14 -8.67
C LYS A 168 -2.34 38.84 -10.02
N TYR A 169 -1.67 38.20 -10.98
CA TYR A 169 -1.31 38.83 -12.27
C TYR A 169 -2.32 38.59 -13.38
N PHE A 170 -3.06 37.47 -13.37
CA PHE A 170 -3.95 37.08 -14.47
C PHE A 170 -5.43 36.96 -14.04
N GLY A 171 -5.76 37.16 -12.76
CA GLY A 171 -7.14 37.20 -12.25
C GLY A 171 -7.94 35.89 -12.37
N LYS A 172 -7.30 34.79 -12.80
CA LYS A 172 -7.91 33.47 -13.00
C LYS A 172 -7.37 32.45 -12.00
N LYS A 173 -8.21 31.51 -11.58
CA LYS A 173 -7.77 30.36 -10.77
C LYS A 173 -7.13 29.30 -11.67
N LEU A 174 -5.92 28.91 -11.31
CA LEU A 174 -5.24 27.69 -11.77
C LEU A 174 -5.81 26.45 -11.06
#